data_AF-A0A9P6ES31-F1
#
_entry.id   AF-A0A9P6ES31-F1
#
_cell.length_a   1.000
_cell.length_b   1.000
_cell.length_c   1.000
_cell.angle_alpha   90.00
_cell.angle_beta   90.00
_cell.angle_gamma   90.00
#
_symmetry.space_group_name_H-M   'P 1'
#
loop_
_entity.id
_entity.type
_entity.pdbx_description
1 polymer ?
#
loop_
_entity_poly.entity_id
_entity_poly.type
_entity_poly.pdbx_seq_one_letter_code
_entity_poly.pdbx_strand_id
1 'polypeptide(L)'
;MKENQFDVIVFGTGLVESITAAALAKAGYKIAHIDTNAYYGGDEASLSLEEIVTWVDQHSGPSDLSSRFYRASRSAQPPSQSRQYSICLQPAVLPSVGPLINALVASGVSKYSGFRLVDCVSVYEPSGRVSSVPGSKEDIFKNKEIGLIEKRRLMRFLTFAAGDFETAKELEGKQEVPFVEFLRTTFSLGETISSVLAYALAFSSSSTETTLPVLHRLRGYLRSSGRYGPSPFLIGHYGCLGDISQGFCRAAAVSGGVYILGREIKSISKAPTRPLVSTPDDNGISELKTDQPFNYHVELADFPDTLECSLLISSPGFLPNVIQSEALRIPQVRSQDSSKLIARCIAIIDTPISLRSPSDSNTQDESQSLEVQPTDTGILVFPPSSMQGGSTTHSATVLLVGEGSMSTPKGKSLVYIGLPLGEEPETSPEDVLKPYLDVVLSLSVNSSIPSIQPLFTAHYFEKPPSFLSPERSSSSQATCLIPPPLQFAPLPDFADVATEHAERTYGKAVEYLRIIRTLEGDEEEEVAFWPPLPIDPNDEDDEW
;
A
#
# COMPACT_ATOMS: atom_id res chain seq x y z
N MET A 1 -30.24 -3.65 22.09
CA MET A 1 -29.98 -4.26 20.76
C MET A 1 -29.52 -5.69 20.95
N LYS A 2 -29.85 -6.59 20.02
CA LYS A 2 -29.32 -7.96 20.04
C LYS A 2 -27.82 -7.95 19.68
N GLU A 3 -27.08 -8.97 20.13
CA GLU A 3 -25.63 -9.04 19.88
C GLU A 3 -25.30 -9.17 18.38
N ASN A 4 -26.16 -9.83 17.60
CA ASN A 4 -26.01 -10.11 16.17
C ASN A 4 -26.44 -8.96 15.21
N GLN A 5 -26.78 -7.78 15.73
CA GLN A 5 -27.26 -6.64 14.95
C GLN A 5 -26.20 -5.55 14.87
N PHE A 6 -25.90 -5.04 13.68
CA PHE A 6 -24.81 -4.09 13.42
C PHE A 6 -25.27 -2.93 12.54
N ASP A 7 -24.69 -1.75 12.72
CA ASP A 7 -24.91 -0.63 11.78
C ASP A 7 -24.25 -0.94 10.44
N VAL A 8 -23.02 -1.47 10.50
CA VAL A 8 -22.21 -1.81 9.33
C VAL A 8 -21.53 -3.16 9.50
N ILE A 9 -21.59 -3.98 8.46
CA ILE A 9 -20.69 -5.13 8.30
C ILE A 9 -19.64 -4.79 7.24
N VAL A 10 -18.37 -4.96 7.58
CA VAL A 10 -17.22 -4.76 6.69
C VAL A 10 -16.61 -6.13 6.37
N PHE A 11 -16.43 -6.45 5.09
CA PHE A 11 -15.79 -7.69 4.63
C PHE A 11 -14.39 -7.44 4.09
N GLY A 12 -13.44 -8.26 4.54
CA GLY A 12 -12.02 -8.15 4.27
C GLY A 12 -11.32 -7.22 5.27
N THR A 13 -10.13 -7.58 5.71
CA THR A 13 -9.32 -6.82 6.67
C THR A 13 -8.11 -6.15 6.01
N GLY A 14 -8.23 -5.84 4.72
CA GLY A 14 -7.25 -5.06 3.98
C GLY A 14 -7.08 -3.65 4.56
N LEU A 15 -6.10 -2.91 4.02
CA LEU A 15 -5.77 -1.59 4.57
C LEU A 15 -6.93 -0.59 4.45
N VAL A 16 -7.65 -0.60 3.32
CA VAL A 16 -8.81 0.30 3.11
C VAL A 16 -9.93 -0.03 4.08
N GLU A 17 -10.27 -1.31 4.19
CA GLU A 17 -11.36 -1.80 5.03
C GLU A 17 -11.07 -1.58 6.52
N SER A 18 -9.83 -1.84 6.97
CA SER A 18 -9.43 -1.64 8.36
C SER A 18 -9.42 -0.17 8.77
N ILE A 19 -8.91 0.75 7.94
CA ILE A 19 -8.99 2.19 8.21
C ILE A 19 -10.45 2.64 8.27
N THR A 20 -11.28 2.21 7.31
CA THR A 20 -12.70 2.56 7.26
C THR A 20 -13.46 2.06 8.49
N ALA A 21 -13.25 0.79 8.86
CA ALA A 21 -13.86 0.18 10.04
C ALA A 21 -13.45 0.88 11.33
N ALA A 22 -12.16 1.24 11.46
CA ALA A 22 -11.65 1.99 12.62
C ALA A 22 -12.29 3.38 12.73
N ALA A 23 -12.39 4.11 11.62
CA ALA A 23 -13.02 5.43 11.60
C ALA A 23 -14.51 5.34 11.96
N LEU A 24 -15.26 4.39 11.38
CA LEU A 24 -16.68 4.18 11.68
C LEU A 24 -16.91 3.76 13.14
N ALA A 25 -16.11 2.84 13.68
CA ALA A 25 -16.23 2.44 15.07
C ALA A 25 -15.94 3.60 16.03
N LYS A 26 -14.92 4.41 15.74
CA LYS A 26 -14.62 5.65 16.50
C LYS A 26 -15.70 6.70 16.41
N ALA A 27 -16.43 6.75 15.29
CA ALA A 27 -17.61 7.59 15.12
C ALA A 27 -18.85 7.07 15.89
N GLY A 28 -18.72 5.95 16.63
CA GLY A 28 -19.78 5.40 17.46
C GLY A 28 -20.76 4.48 16.72
N TYR A 29 -20.41 3.99 15.53
CA TYR A 29 -21.19 2.97 14.84
C TYR A 29 -20.81 1.57 15.32
N LYS A 30 -21.80 0.67 15.43
CA LYS A 30 -21.58 -0.73 15.79
C LYS A 30 -21.15 -1.52 14.55
N ILE A 31 -19.88 -1.95 14.53
CA ILE A 31 -19.26 -2.60 13.37
C ILE A 31 -19.04 -4.10 13.63
N ALA A 32 -19.33 -4.94 12.64
CA ALA A 32 -18.79 -6.29 12.53
C ALA A 32 -17.80 -6.34 11.35
N HIS A 33 -16.57 -6.76 11.61
CA HIS A 33 -15.49 -6.81 10.64
C HIS A 33 -15.08 -8.27 10.41
N ILE A 34 -15.31 -8.76 9.20
CA ILE A 34 -15.28 -10.18 8.87
C ILE A 34 -14.23 -10.44 7.79
N ASP A 35 -13.42 -11.49 7.96
CA ASP A 35 -12.50 -11.98 6.92
C ASP A 35 -12.58 -13.51 6.82
N THR A 36 -12.50 -14.02 5.60
CA THR A 36 -12.44 -15.47 5.35
C THR A 36 -11.07 -16.03 5.66
N ASN A 37 -10.02 -15.20 5.60
CA ASN A 37 -8.67 -15.59 5.99
C ASN A 37 -8.57 -15.77 7.50
N ALA A 38 -7.69 -16.67 7.93
CA ALA A 38 -7.36 -16.86 9.36
C ALA A 38 -6.39 -15.79 9.91
N TYR A 39 -5.97 -14.85 9.06
CA TYR A 39 -5.06 -13.75 9.37
C TYR A 39 -5.66 -12.42 8.93
N TYR A 40 -5.10 -11.32 9.45
CA TYR A 40 -5.49 -9.96 9.07
C TYR A 40 -4.71 -9.45 7.86
N GLY A 41 -5.25 -8.42 7.20
CA GLY A 41 -4.53 -7.65 6.19
C GLY A 41 -4.90 -8.02 4.75
N GLY A 42 -5.68 -9.08 4.53
CA GLY A 42 -6.07 -9.52 3.19
C GLY A 42 -4.86 -9.65 2.24
N ASP A 43 -4.89 -8.89 1.14
CA ASP A 43 -3.82 -8.88 0.14
C ASP A 43 -2.58 -8.06 0.59
N GLU A 44 -2.70 -7.27 1.66
CA GLU A 44 -1.59 -6.55 2.31
C GLU A 44 -1.02 -7.29 3.52
N ALA A 45 -1.41 -8.55 3.75
CA ALA A 45 -1.03 -9.31 4.93
C ALA A 45 0.49 -9.44 5.12
N SER A 46 0.89 -9.48 6.39
CA SER A 46 2.22 -9.85 6.85
C SER A 46 2.15 -11.27 7.39
N LEU A 47 2.81 -12.20 6.69
CA LEU A 47 2.69 -13.63 6.89
C LEU A 47 3.98 -14.21 7.46
N SER A 48 3.85 -15.21 8.34
CA SER A 48 4.97 -16.07 8.69
C SER A 48 5.45 -16.88 7.48
N LEU A 49 6.65 -17.45 7.58
CA LEU A 49 7.22 -18.23 6.48
C LEU A 49 6.36 -19.46 6.11
N GLU A 50 5.76 -20.11 7.09
CA GLU A 50 4.86 -21.26 6.90
C GLU A 50 3.54 -20.85 6.21
N GLU A 51 3.01 -19.69 6.59
CA GLU A 51 1.83 -19.11 5.93
C GLU A 51 2.15 -18.73 4.48
N ILE A 52 3.33 -18.17 4.19
CA ILE A 52 3.77 -17.91 2.81
C ILE A 52 3.90 -19.19 1.99
N VAL A 53 4.48 -20.25 2.56
CA VAL A 53 4.60 -21.54 1.86
C VAL A 53 3.22 -22.08 1.51
N THR A 54 2.29 -22.03 2.46
CA THR A 54 0.91 -22.46 2.28
C THR A 54 0.21 -21.61 1.21
N TRP A 55 0.37 -20.29 1.28
CA TRP A 55 -0.19 -19.35 0.31
C TRP A 55 0.34 -19.60 -1.10
N VAL A 56 1.65 -19.78 -1.28
CA VAL A 56 2.24 -20.08 -2.61
C VAL A 56 1.70 -21.40 -3.15
N ASP A 57 1.63 -22.44 -2.32
CA ASP A 57 1.15 -23.76 -2.74
C ASP A 57 -0.31 -23.71 -3.20
N GLN A 58 -1.16 -22.90 -2.54
CA GLN A 58 -2.55 -22.65 -2.96
C GLN A 58 -2.66 -21.92 -4.31
N HIS A 59 -1.70 -21.07 -4.65
CA HIS A 59 -1.69 -20.28 -5.90
C HIS A 59 -0.82 -20.87 -7.02
N SER A 60 -0.29 -22.08 -6.81
CA SER A 60 0.55 -22.81 -7.78
C SER A 60 -0.24 -23.52 -8.89
N GLY A 61 -1.55 -23.68 -8.69
CA GLY A 61 -2.46 -24.38 -9.60
C GLY A 61 -2.79 -23.61 -10.89
N PRO A 62 -3.56 -24.22 -11.81
CA PRO A 62 -4.05 -23.56 -13.02
C PRO A 62 -4.84 -22.31 -12.64
N SER A 63 -4.60 -21.21 -13.36
CA SER A 63 -5.17 -19.91 -13.06
C SER A 63 -6.70 -19.96 -13.08
N ASP A 64 -7.31 -19.75 -11.91
CA ASP A 64 -8.67 -19.24 -11.89
C ASP A 64 -8.64 -17.83 -12.50
N LEU A 65 -9.44 -17.60 -13.55
CA LEU A 65 -9.55 -16.31 -14.22
C LEU A 65 -9.93 -15.19 -13.24
N SER A 66 -10.49 -15.52 -12.08
CA SER A 66 -10.83 -14.57 -11.01
C SER A 66 -9.70 -14.30 -10.00
N SER A 67 -8.69 -15.16 -9.88
CA SER A 67 -7.65 -15.01 -8.84
C SER A 67 -6.69 -13.85 -9.13
N ARG A 68 -6.49 -12.96 -8.16
CA ARG A 68 -5.54 -11.83 -8.23
C ARG A 68 -4.10 -12.30 -8.39
N PHE A 69 -3.73 -13.37 -7.68
CA PHE A 69 -2.39 -13.96 -7.68
C PHE A 69 -2.41 -15.31 -8.38
N TYR A 70 -1.41 -15.60 -9.21
CA TYR A 70 -1.40 -16.83 -10.00
C TYR A 70 -0.01 -17.20 -10.52
N ARG A 71 0.12 -18.44 -11.02
CA ARG A 71 1.40 -19.05 -11.46
C ARG A 71 2.48 -18.93 -10.37
N ALA A 72 2.08 -19.11 -9.12
CA ALA A 72 3.00 -19.01 -8.01
C ALA A 72 3.95 -20.22 -7.97
N SER A 73 5.22 -19.99 -7.72
CA SER A 73 6.24 -21.01 -7.52
C SER A 73 7.12 -20.66 -6.32
N ARG A 74 7.77 -21.67 -5.75
CA ARG A 74 8.76 -21.48 -4.68
C ARG A 74 9.87 -22.50 -4.76
N SER A 75 11.00 -22.15 -4.15
CA SER A 75 12.06 -23.10 -3.83
C SER A 75 11.57 -24.21 -2.87
N ALA A 76 12.27 -25.35 -2.89
CA ALA A 76 11.76 -26.58 -2.26
C ALA A 76 11.66 -26.51 -0.73
N GLN A 77 12.70 -26.04 -0.04
CA GLN A 77 12.82 -26.11 1.41
C GLN A 77 12.91 -24.72 2.03
N PRO A 78 11.90 -24.25 2.78
CA PRO A 78 11.97 -23.01 3.52
C PRO A 78 12.94 -23.15 4.71
N PRO A 79 13.60 -22.06 5.17
CA PRO A 79 14.39 -22.09 6.39
C PRO A 79 13.54 -22.42 7.63
N SER A 80 14.19 -22.90 8.68
CA SER A 80 13.54 -23.09 9.99
C SER A 80 13.16 -21.75 10.65
N GLN A 81 12.46 -21.80 11.80
CA GLN A 81 12.06 -20.63 12.59
C GLN A 81 11.01 -19.73 11.89
N SER A 82 9.97 -20.35 11.34
CA SER A 82 8.90 -19.69 10.58
C SER A 82 8.38 -18.38 11.20
N ARG A 83 8.12 -18.38 12.52
CA ARG A 83 7.55 -17.24 13.26
C ARG A 83 8.48 -16.03 13.42
N GLN A 84 9.76 -16.15 13.09
CA GLN A 84 10.70 -15.04 13.13
C GLN A 84 10.70 -14.22 11.83
N TYR A 85 9.90 -14.62 10.85
CA TYR A 85 9.71 -13.90 9.60
C TYR A 85 8.34 -13.23 9.58
N SER A 86 8.30 -12.01 9.07
CA SER A 86 7.08 -11.25 8.79
C SER A 86 7.14 -10.78 7.34
N ILE A 87 6.61 -11.60 6.45
CA ILE A 87 6.75 -11.50 5.00
C ILE A 87 5.48 -10.87 4.42
N CYS A 88 5.61 -9.65 3.87
CA CYS A 88 4.49 -8.98 3.21
C CYS A 88 4.19 -9.62 1.85
N LEU A 89 2.91 -9.77 1.52
CA LEU A 89 2.47 -10.00 0.13
C LEU A 89 2.60 -8.71 -0.70
N GLN A 90 2.29 -7.56 -0.08
CA GLN A 90 2.39 -6.25 -0.69
C GLN A 90 3.51 -5.42 -0.01
N PRO A 91 4.77 -5.49 -0.48
CA PRO A 91 5.83 -4.65 0.04
C PRO A 91 5.55 -3.17 -0.26
N ALA A 92 5.78 -2.31 0.73
CA ALA A 92 5.61 -0.87 0.61
C ALA A 92 6.56 -0.13 1.56
N VAL A 93 6.83 1.13 1.21
CA VAL A 93 7.48 2.10 2.10
C VAL A 93 6.54 3.27 2.30
N LEU A 94 6.71 4.01 3.39
CA LEU A 94 5.78 5.08 3.76
C LEU A 94 6.47 6.44 3.62
N PRO A 95 5.95 7.36 2.80
CA PRO A 95 6.39 8.75 2.85
C PRO A 95 6.22 9.29 4.28
N SER A 96 7.22 10.00 4.80
CA SER A 96 7.17 10.56 6.16
C SER A 96 6.06 11.60 6.32
N VAL A 97 5.60 12.20 5.22
CA VAL A 97 4.43 13.07 5.16
C VAL A 97 3.46 12.53 4.12
N GLY A 98 2.24 12.23 4.53
CA GLY A 98 1.21 11.71 3.65
C GLY A 98 -0.07 11.35 4.40
N PRO A 99 -1.16 11.08 3.67
CA PRO A 99 -2.42 10.58 4.21
C PRO A 99 -2.26 9.49 5.28
N LEU A 100 -1.45 8.44 5.03
CA LEU A 100 -1.35 7.32 5.96
C LEU A 100 -0.69 7.73 7.28
N ILE A 101 0.46 8.43 7.23
CA ILE A 101 1.14 8.89 8.46
C ILE A 101 0.22 9.81 9.25
N ASN A 102 -0.52 10.70 8.58
CA ASN A 102 -1.49 11.56 9.24
C ASN A 102 -2.62 10.75 9.90
N ALA A 103 -3.16 9.73 9.21
CA ALA A 103 -4.18 8.84 9.76
C ALA A 103 -3.66 8.02 10.94
N LEU A 104 -2.42 7.52 10.90
CA LEU A 104 -1.79 6.79 12.00
C LEU A 104 -1.65 7.63 13.26
N VAL A 105 -1.28 8.91 13.11
CA VAL A 105 -1.18 9.86 14.23
C VAL A 105 -2.57 10.22 14.75
N ALA A 106 -3.47 10.68 13.86
CA ALA A 106 -4.81 11.13 14.24
C ALA A 106 -5.68 10.03 14.84
N SER A 107 -5.53 8.78 14.38
CA SER A 107 -6.24 7.62 14.93
C SER A 107 -5.58 7.06 16.20
N GLY A 108 -4.36 7.47 16.55
CA GLY A 108 -3.58 6.89 17.65
C GLY A 108 -3.03 5.48 17.36
N VAL A 109 -3.20 4.95 16.14
CA VAL A 109 -2.65 3.65 15.73
C VAL A 109 -1.12 3.66 15.71
N SER A 110 -0.50 4.82 15.51
CA SER A 110 0.94 5.02 15.66
C SER A 110 1.50 4.53 17.00
N LYS A 111 0.69 4.44 18.07
CA LYS A 111 1.11 3.88 19.37
C LYS A 111 1.30 2.36 19.36
N TYR A 112 0.81 1.66 18.34
CA TYR A 112 0.86 0.19 18.23
C TYR A 112 1.94 -0.32 17.28
N SER A 113 2.46 0.52 16.40
CA SER A 113 3.41 0.13 15.35
C SER A 113 4.75 0.82 15.54
N GLY A 114 5.83 0.08 15.27
CA GLY A 114 7.19 0.62 15.21
C GLY A 114 7.56 1.01 13.78
N PHE A 115 8.40 2.04 13.65
CA PHE A 115 8.89 2.51 12.36
C PHE A 115 10.39 2.75 12.40
N ARG A 116 11.00 2.65 11.23
CA ARG A 116 12.39 3.05 11.00
C ARG A 116 12.53 3.77 9.68
N LEU A 117 13.62 4.51 9.52
CA LEU A 117 13.98 5.13 8.24
C LEU A 117 14.51 4.06 7.26
N VAL A 118 14.23 4.27 5.97
CA VAL A 118 14.93 3.56 4.89
C VAL A 118 16.36 4.07 4.80
N ASP A 119 17.37 3.19 4.85
CA ASP A 119 18.77 3.61 4.96
C ASP A 119 19.33 4.24 3.67
N CYS A 120 18.85 3.81 2.50
CA CYS A 120 19.27 4.38 1.21
C CYS A 120 18.31 4.06 0.06
N VAL A 121 18.39 4.88 -0.98
CA VAL A 121 17.81 4.63 -2.30
C VAL A 121 18.95 4.64 -3.30
N SER A 122 18.98 3.66 -4.19
CA SER A 122 20.05 3.45 -5.15
C SER A 122 19.49 3.10 -6.52
N VAL A 123 20.28 3.35 -7.54
CA VAL A 123 19.93 3.05 -8.94
C VAL A 123 20.95 2.07 -9.52
N TYR A 124 20.48 1.14 -10.34
CA TYR A 124 21.33 0.30 -11.16
C TYR A 124 21.60 0.97 -12.51
N GLU A 125 22.88 1.09 -12.86
CA GLU A 125 23.30 1.75 -14.09
C GLU A 125 23.60 0.76 -15.22
N PRO A 126 23.47 1.17 -16.49
CA PRO A 126 23.93 0.38 -17.64
C PRO A 126 25.41 -0.03 -17.59
N SER A 127 26.20 0.66 -16.77
CA SER A 127 27.61 0.33 -16.50
C SER A 127 27.80 -0.96 -15.69
N GLY A 128 26.71 -1.53 -15.16
CA GLY A 128 26.72 -2.70 -14.27
C GLY A 128 26.98 -2.35 -12.80
N ARG A 129 26.90 -1.06 -12.44
CA ARG A 129 27.19 -0.56 -11.09
C ARG A 129 25.92 -0.10 -10.41
N VAL A 130 25.91 -0.22 -9.09
CA VAL A 130 24.92 0.42 -8.22
C VAL A 130 25.48 1.77 -7.77
N SER A 131 24.71 2.84 -7.96
CA SER A 131 25.03 4.18 -7.46
C SER A 131 23.98 4.65 -6.47
N SER A 132 24.44 5.23 -5.35
CA SER A 132 23.54 5.78 -4.33
C SER A 132 22.93 7.09 -4.81
N VAL A 133 21.65 7.26 -4.60
CA VAL A 133 20.95 8.52 -4.85
C VAL A 133 21.27 9.48 -3.70
N PRO A 134 21.77 10.70 -3.98
CA PRO A 134 21.99 11.71 -2.93
C PRO A 134 20.70 12.05 -2.18
N GLY A 135 20.72 11.94 -0.86
CA GLY A 135 19.54 12.18 0.00
C GLY A 135 19.35 13.64 0.40
N SER A 136 20.39 14.47 0.31
CA SER A 136 20.36 15.87 0.74
C SER A 136 21.01 16.82 -0.27
N LYS A 137 20.78 18.13 -0.09
CA LYS A 137 21.47 19.16 -0.87
C LYS A 137 22.98 19.05 -0.66
N GLU A 138 23.42 18.83 0.58
CA GLU A 138 24.82 18.64 0.94
C GLU A 138 25.44 17.45 0.19
N ASP A 139 24.73 16.33 0.06
CA ASP A 139 25.21 15.15 -0.66
C ASP A 139 25.38 15.42 -2.16
N ILE A 140 24.42 16.14 -2.77
CA ILE A 140 24.55 16.60 -4.17
C ILE A 140 25.78 17.50 -4.31
N PHE A 141 26.02 18.40 -3.37
CA PHE A 141 27.20 19.27 -3.41
C PHE A 141 28.52 18.49 -3.25
N LYS A 142 28.56 17.45 -2.41
CA LYS A 142 29.74 16.59 -2.19
C LYS A 142 30.03 15.63 -3.35
N ASN A 143 29.00 15.22 -4.10
CA ASN A 143 29.16 14.25 -5.18
C ASN A 143 30.12 14.78 -6.28
N LYS A 144 31.20 14.05 -6.57
CA LYS A 144 32.23 14.48 -7.54
C LYS A 144 31.93 14.08 -8.98
N GLU A 145 30.95 13.20 -9.20
CA GLU A 145 30.57 12.67 -10.51
C GLU A 145 29.68 13.67 -11.26
N ILE A 146 28.90 14.48 -10.54
CA ILE A 146 28.03 15.52 -11.13
C ILE A 146 28.83 16.82 -11.34
N GLY A 147 28.87 17.32 -12.57
CA GLY A 147 29.53 18.59 -12.89
C GLY A 147 28.83 19.82 -12.28
N LEU A 148 29.57 20.90 -12.00
CA LEU A 148 29.02 22.10 -11.34
C LEU A 148 27.81 22.73 -12.05
N ILE A 149 27.82 22.80 -13.38
CA ILE A 149 26.71 23.33 -14.18
C ILE A 149 25.49 22.45 -14.01
N GLU A 150 25.70 21.14 -14.00
CA GLU A 150 24.64 20.15 -13.90
C GLU A 150 24.03 20.15 -12.49
N LYS A 151 24.84 20.27 -11.43
CA LYS A 151 24.35 20.52 -10.05
C LYS A 151 23.46 21.75 -9.97
N ARG A 152 23.83 22.85 -10.63
CA ARG A 152 23.02 24.08 -10.65
C ARG A 152 21.65 23.84 -11.32
N ARG A 153 21.62 23.10 -12.43
CA ARG A 153 20.37 22.76 -13.12
C ARG A 153 19.50 21.84 -12.27
N LEU A 154 20.10 20.82 -11.66
CA LEU A 154 19.45 19.90 -10.74
C LEU A 154 18.82 20.66 -9.57
N MET A 155 19.57 21.54 -8.91
CA MET A 155 19.06 22.34 -7.79
C MET A 155 17.92 23.28 -8.21
N ARG A 156 17.97 23.87 -9.41
CA ARG A 156 16.86 24.65 -9.96
C ARG A 156 15.60 23.79 -10.12
N PHE A 157 15.74 22.59 -10.68
CA PHE A 157 14.63 21.66 -10.83
C PHE A 157 14.04 21.21 -9.49
N LEU A 158 14.88 20.79 -8.53
CA LEU A 158 14.40 20.34 -7.21
C LEU A 158 13.66 21.45 -6.45
N THR A 159 14.13 22.69 -6.57
CA THR A 159 13.45 23.85 -5.97
C THR A 159 12.08 24.10 -6.62
N PHE A 160 12.00 23.95 -7.95
CA PHE A 160 10.74 24.03 -8.68
C PHE A 160 9.77 22.90 -8.26
N ALA A 161 10.24 21.66 -8.20
CA ALA A 161 9.41 20.50 -7.89
C ALA A 161 8.90 20.49 -6.44
N ALA A 162 9.65 21.04 -5.49
CA ALA A 162 9.21 21.16 -4.09
C ALA A 162 8.19 22.30 -3.86
N GLY A 163 8.17 23.30 -4.76
CA GLY A 163 7.34 24.49 -4.68
C GLY A 163 5.96 24.36 -5.32
N ASP A 164 5.38 25.51 -5.66
CA ASP A 164 4.06 25.64 -6.28
C ASP A 164 4.21 25.73 -7.80
N PHE A 165 4.43 24.58 -8.44
CA PHE A 165 4.72 24.48 -9.86
C PHE A 165 3.48 24.62 -10.75
N GLU A 166 2.27 24.51 -10.20
CA GLU A 166 1.01 24.48 -10.95
C GLU A 166 0.78 25.76 -11.77
N THR A 167 1.29 26.90 -11.29
CA THR A 167 1.20 28.20 -11.97
C THR A 167 2.50 28.63 -12.65
N ALA A 168 3.52 27.76 -12.65
CA ALA A 168 4.84 28.11 -13.16
C ALA A 168 4.90 27.99 -14.68
N LYS A 169 5.56 28.97 -15.32
CA LYS A 169 5.73 29.02 -16.79
C LYS A 169 6.48 27.81 -17.33
N GLU A 170 7.34 27.19 -16.53
CA GLU A 170 8.05 25.97 -16.91
C GLU A 170 7.09 24.83 -17.29
N LEU A 171 5.94 24.70 -16.61
CA LEU A 171 4.97 23.62 -16.77
C LEU A 171 3.86 23.93 -17.80
N GLU A 172 3.66 25.21 -18.13
CA GLU A 172 2.57 25.65 -19.02
C GLU A 172 2.62 24.93 -20.38
N GLY A 173 1.55 24.17 -20.68
CA GLY A 173 1.41 23.40 -21.92
C GLY A 173 2.22 22.11 -21.98
N LYS A 174 2.84 21.68 -20.87
CA LYS A 174 3.72 20.50 -20.79
C LYS A 174 3.28 19.45 -19.76
N GLN A 175 2.07 19.58 -19.22
CA GLN A 175 1.53 18.68 -18.20
C GLN A 175 1.50 17.22 -18.66
N GLU A 176 1.16 16.99 -19.94
CA GLU A 176 1.00 15.67 -20.55
C GLU A 176 2.26 15.17 -21.28
N VAL A 177 3.34 15.96 -21.30
CA VAL A 177 4.61 15.51 -21.90
C VAL A 177 5.25 14.45 -20.99
N PRO A 178 5.91 13.42 -21.54
CA PRO A 178 6.64 12.45 -20.74
C PRO A 178 7.63 13.11 -19.78
N PHE A 179 7.64 12.69 -18.51
CA PHE A 179 8.40 13.38 -17.47
C PHE A 179 9.91 13.46 -17.77
N VAL A 180 10.50 12.37 -18.29
CA VAL A 180 11.91 12.36 -18.70
C VAL A 180 12.20 13.38 -19.80
N GLU A 181 11.28 13.54 -20.76
CA GLU A 181 11.39 14.54 -21.82
C GLU A 181 11.29 15.96 -21.25
N PHE A 182 10.36 16.18 -20.31
CA PHE A 182 10.21 17.47 -19.62
C PHE A 182 11.49 17.90 -18.89
N LEU A 183 12.14 16.98 -18.16
CA LEU A 183 13.42 17.24 -17.47
C LEU A 183 14.53 17.67 -18.44
N ARG A 184 14.64 16.98 -19.58
CA ARG A 184 15.66 17.24 -20.59
C ARG A 184 15.41 18.53 -21.36
N THR A 185 14.17 18.78 -21.74
CA THR A 185 13.81 19.93 -22.60
C THR A 185 13.66 21.23 -21.80
N THR A 186 13.03 21.18 -20.63
CA THR A 186 12.70 22.38 -19.84
C THR A 186 13.82 22.78 -18.88
N PHE A 187 14.48 21.79 -18.25
CA PHE A 187 15.55 22.04 -17.27
C PHE A 187 16.95 21.73 -17.80
N SER A 188 17.07 21.22 -19.04
CA SER A 188 18.34 20.90 -19.69
C SER A 188 19.20 19.93 -18.87
N LEU A 189 18.57 18.97 -18.20
CA LEU A 189 19.25 17.92 -17.42
C LEU A 189 19.78 16.82 -18.34
N GLY A 190 20.93 16.25 -17.97
CA GLY A 190 21.52 15.11 -18.69
C GLY A 190 20.64 13.87 -18.60
N GLU A 191 20.91 12.89 -19.47
CA GLU A 191 20.14 11.64 -19.53
C GLU A 191 20.22 10.84 -18.21
N THR A 192 21.43 10.66 -17.66
CA THR A 192 21.64 9.94 -16.40
C THR A 192 20.85 10.58 -15.25
N ILE A 193 20.95 11.90 -15.06
CA ILE A 193 20.22 12.58 -13.97
C ILE A 193 18.72 12.57 -14.21
N SER A 194 18.27 12.71 -15.47
CA SER A 194 16.84 12.65 -15.78
C SER A 194 16.27 11.26 -15.44
N SER A 195 17.03 10.20 -15.73
CA SER A 195 16.71 8.82 -15.35
C SER A 195 16.65 8.65 -13.83
N VAL A 196 17.66 9.12 -13.10
CA VAL A 196 17.69 9.07 -11.62
C VAL A 196 16.48 9.80 -11.00
N LEU A 197 16.17 11.00 -11.48
CA LEU A 197 15.03 11.77 -11.00
C LEU A 197 13.69 11.07 -11.27
N ALA A 198 13.50 10.54 -12.47
CA ALA A 198 12.26 9.87 -12.85
C ALA A 198 12.06 8.55 -12.08
N TYR A 199 13.09 7.69 -12.07
CA TYR A 199 12.92 6.32 -11.61
C TYR A 199 13.27 6.14 -10.13
N ALA A 200 14.31 6.81 -9.63
CA ALA A 200 14.79 6.59 -8.27
C ALA A 200 14.28 7.62 -7.25
N LEU A 201 14.04 8.87 -7.65
CA LEU A 201 13.38 9.86 -6.77
C LEU A 201 11.86 9.83 -6.92
N ALA A 202 11.36 9.87 -8.15
CA ALA A 202 9.92 9.97 -8.38
C ALA A 202 9.22 8.61 -8.57
N PHE A 203 9.95 7.49 -8.61
CA PHE A 203 9.40 6.14 -8.74
C PHE A 203 8.44 5.98 -9.92
N SER A 204 8.75 6.57 -11.08
CA SER A 204 8.00 6.28 -12.30
C SER A 204 8.15 4.81 -12.69
N SER A 205 7.04 4.17 -13.06
CA SER A 205 6.97 2.81 -13.59
C SER A 205 7.47 2.74 -15.01
N SER A 206 7.24 3.76 -15.85
CA SER A 206 7.56 3.75 -17.27
C SER A 206 8.12 5.09 -17.77
N SER A 207 8.74 5.09 -18.95
CA SER A 207 9.21 6.33 -19.62
C SER A 207 8.08 7.18 -20.18
N THR A 208 6.85 6.66 -20.24
CA THR A 208 5.67 7.32 -20.80
C THR A 208 4.81 8.03 -19.76
N GLU A 209 5.16 7.93 -18.47
CA GLU A 209 4.45 8.67 -17.41
C GLU A 209 4.50 10.18 -17.66
N THR A 210 3.33 10.81 -17.56
CA THR A 210 3.16 12.25 -17.84
C THR A 210 3.68 13.11 -16.70
N THR A 211 4.08 14.33 -17.03
CA THR A 211 4.81 15.22 -16.11
C THR A 211 4.02 15.59 -14.86
N LEU A 212 2.74 15.96 -14.99
CA LEU A 212 1.99 16.52 -13.87
C LEU A 212 1.78 15.53 -12.71
N PRO A 213 1.31 14.29 -12.93
CA PRO A 213 1.17 13.30 -11.85
C PRO A 213 2.51 13.01 -11.15
N VAL A 214 3.60 12.92 -11.92
CA VAL A 214 4.94 12.64 -11.39
C VAL A 214 5.44 13.81 -10.53
N LEU A 215 5.19 15.05 -10.93
CA LEU A 215 5.56 16.23 -10.13
C LEU A 215 4.81 16.29 -8.79
N HIS A 216 3.50 15.98 -8.77
CA HIS A 216 2.74 15.94 -7.52
C HIS A 216 3.29 14.89 -6.54
N ARG A 217 3.63 13.70 -7.06
CA ARG A 217 4.23 12.62 -6.30
C ARG A 217 5.61 13.01 -5.76
N LEU A 218 6.49 13.48 -6.65
CA LEU A 218 7.84 13.90 -6.30
C LEU A 218 7.84 15.01 -5.25
N ARG A 219 6.91 15.97 -5.33
CA ARG A 219 6.74 17.01 -4.31
C ARG A 219 6.46 16.43 -2.93
N GLY A 220 5.61 15.41 -2.83
CA GLY A 220 5.33 14.71 -1.58
C GLY A 220 6.59 14.10 -0.97
N TYR A 221 7.41 13.45 -1.78
CA TYR A 221 8.66 12.84 -1.34
C TYR A 221 9.69 13.89 -0.91
N LEU A 222 9.86 14.96 -1.69
CA LEU A 222 10.78 16.06 -1.35
C LEU A 222 10.37 16.75 -0.04
N ARG A 223 9.07 16.91 0.22
CA ARG A 223 8.54 17.48 1.47
C ARG A 223 8.61 16.51 2.65
N SER A 224 8.77 15.21 2.40
CA SER A 224 8.88 14.19 3.45
C SER A 224 10.29 14.14 4.07
N SER A 225 11.33 14.54 3.32
CA SER A 225 12.70 14.55 3.83
C SER A 225 12.85 15.54 5.00
N GLY A 226 13.57 15.13 6.05
CA GLY A 226 13.83 15.95 7.23
C GLY A 226 12.79 15.86 8.33
N ARG A 227 11.62 15.24 8.11
CA ARG A 227 10.57 15.14 9.16
C ARG A 227 10.99 14.25 10.33
N TYR A 228 11.45 13.04 10.04
CA TYR A 228 11.93 12.08 11.05
C TYR A 228 13.43 11.78 10.91
N GLY A 229 14.07 12.30 9.86
CA GLY A 229 15.48 12.09 9.58
C GLY A 229 15.80 12.36 8.10
N PRO A 230 16.97 11.93 7.61
CA PRO A 230 17.45 12.26 6.26
C PRO A 230 16.62 11.57 5.16
N SER A 231 16.12 10.37 5.41
CA SER A 231 15.30 9.64 4.44
C SER A 231 13.87 10.21 4.40
N PRO A 232 13.28 10.39 3.20
CA PRO A 232 11.87 10.74 3.09
C PRO A 232 10.94 9.56 3.41
N PHE A 233 11.48 8.33 3.51
CA PHE A 233 10.69 7.12 3.64
C PHE A 233 10.92 6.38 4.97
N LEU A 234 9.83 5.82 5.47
CA LEU A 234 9.78 4.92 6.62
C LEU A 234 9.43 3.50 6.17
N ILE A 235 9.86 2.52 6.97
CA ILE A 235 9.39 1.14 6.92
C ILE A 235 8.72 0.84 8.27
N GLY A 236 7.50 0.31 8.21
CA GLY A 236 6.83 -0.23 9.38
C GLY A 236 7.43 -1.58 9.78
N HIS A 237 7.57 -1.82 11.08
CA HIS A 237 8.08 -3.08 11.60
C HIS A 237 7.13 -4.25 11.31
N TYR A 238 7.64 -5.48 11.42
CA TYR A 238 6.83 -6.71 11.35
C TYR A 238 5.99 -6.85 10.07
N GLY A 239 6.54 -6.39 8.94
CA GLY A 239 5.88 -6.50 7.64
C GLY A 239 4.94 -5.33 7.30
N CYS A 240 5.27 -4.14 7.79
CA CYS A 240 4.76 -2.85 7.31
C CYS A 240 3.22 -2.79 7.24
N LEU A 241 2.62 -2.82 6.04
CA LEU A 241 1.18 -2.63 5.87
C LEU A 241 0.33 -3.70 6.57
N GLY A 242 0.80 -4.95 6.64
CA GLY A 242 0.06 -6.02 7.32
C GLY A 242 -0.06 -5.81 8.83
N ASP A 243 0.98 -5.24 9.46
CA ASP A 243 0.95 -4.85 10.88
C ASP A 243 0.11 -3.58 11.08
N ILE A 244 0.22 -2.62 10.17
CA ILE A 244 -0.57 -1.37 10.20
C ILE A 244 -2.08 -1.66 10.08
N SER A 245 -2.48 -2.54 9.17
CA SER A 245 -3.89 -2.97 9.04
C SER A 245 -4.40 -3.60 10.34
N GLN A 246 -3.58 -4.40 11.02
CA GLN A 246 -3.90 -4.94 12.35
C GLN A 246 -4.03 -3.83 13.40
N GLY A 247 -3.17 -2.82 13.35
CA GLY A 247 -3.25 -1.64 14.20
C GLY A 247 -4.59 -0.91 14.07
N PHE A 248 -5.07 -0.70 12.83
CA PHE A 248 -6.40 -0.13 12.60
C PHE A 248 -7.52 -1.08 13.06
N CYS A 249 -7.40 -2.38 12.80
CA CYS A 249 -8.36 -3.35 13.32
C CYS A 249 -8.46 -3.31 14.85
N ARG A 250 -7.32 -3.18 15.55
CA ARG A 250 -7.27 -2.98 17.00
C ARG A 250 -7.97 -1.69 17.41
N ALA A 251 -7.73 -0.58 16.70
CA ALA A 251 -8.38 0.69 17.01
C ALA A 251 -9.92 0.60 16.89
N ALA A 252 -10.43 -0.13 15.89
CA ALA A 252 -11.86 -0.39 15.77
C ALA A 252 -12.37 -1.27 16.92
N ALA A 253 -11.65 -2.33 17.28
CA ALA A 253 -12.02 -3.24 18.37
C ALA A 253 -12.11 -2.53 19.73
N VAL A 254 -11.13 -1.66 20.03
CA VAL A 254 -11.13 -0.83 21.24
C VAL A 254 -12.34 0.11 21.27
N SER A 255 -12.83 0.52 20.10
CA SER A 255 -14.03 1.36 19.95
C SER A 255 -15.33 0.54 19.85
N GLY A 256 -15.30 -0.77 20.13
CA GLY A 256 -16.47 -1.65 20.18
C GLY A 256 -16.74 -2.47 18.92
N GLY A 257 -15.84 -2.46 17.93
CA GLY A 257 -15.93 -3.30 16.74
C GLY A 257 -15.77 -4.80 17.05
N VAL A 258 -16.60 -5.64 16.45
CA VAL A 258 -16.56 -7.11 16.58
C VAL A 258 -15.79 -7.72 15.41
N TYR A 259 -14.91 -8.68 15.69
CA TYR A 259 -14.04 -9.32 14.68
C TYR A 259 -14.34 -10.80 14.50
N ILE A 260 -14.42 -11.24 13.24
CA ILE A 260 -14.66 -12.65 12.88
C ILE A 260 -13.70 -13.03 11.75
N LEU A 261 -12.70 -13.86 12.05
CA LEU A 261 -11.71 -14.37 11.08
C LEU A 261 -11.91 -15.85 10.78
N GLY A 262 -11.40 -16.31 9.64
CA GLY A 262 -11.30 -17.73 9.29
C GLY A 262 -12.65 -18.41 9.07
N ARG A 263 -13.70 -17.64 8.75
CA ARG A 263 -15.05 -18.16 8.52
C ARG A 263 -15.49 -17.90 7.09
N GLU A 264 -15.87 -18.97 6.40
CA GLU A 264 -16.46 -18.87 5.07
C GLU A 264 -17.83 -18.17 5.13
N ILE A 265 -18.11 -17.32 4.16
CA ILE A 265 -19.42 -16.68 3.99
C ILE A 265 -20.34 -17.65 3.25
N LYS A 266 -21.37 -18.17 3.92
CA LYS A 266 -22.34 -19.09 3.31
C LYS A 266 -23.37 -18.37 2.46
N SER A 267 -23.90 -17.25 2.95
CA SER A 267 -24.90 -16.47 2.23
C SER A 267 -24.89 -15.01 2.67
N ILE A 268 -25.15 -14.12 1.69
CA ILE A 268 -25.49 -12.71 1.92
C ILE A 268 -26.81 -12.48 1.19
N SER A 269 -27.85 -12.06 1.91
CA SER A 269 -29.17 -11.83 1.34
C SER A 269 -29.76 -10.52 1.85
N LYS A 270 -30.62 -9.89 1.06
CA LYS A 270 -31.39 -8.75 1.54
C LYS A 270 -32.43 -9.21 2.55
N ALA A 271 -32.63 -8.42 3.61
CA ALA A 271 -33.71 -8.66 4.56
C ALA A 271 -35.07 -8.64 3.81
N PRO A 272 -35.95 -9.63 4.03
CA PRO A 272 -37.22 -9.70 3.32
C PRO A 272 -38.12 -8.55 3.75
N THR A 273 -38.64 -7.74 2.83
CA THR A 273 -39.58 -6.64 3.13
C THR A 273 -40.81 -7.19 3.84
N ARG A 274 -40.99 -6.89 5.14
CA ARG A 274 -42.25 -7.18 5.83
C ARG A 274 -43.34 -6.29 5.22
N PRO A 275 -44.51 -6.85 4.85
CA PRO A 275 -45.62 -6.02 4.39
C PRO A 275 -46.00 -5.03 5.51
N LEU A 276 -46.17 -3.76 5.14
CA LEU A 276 -46.70 -2.70 6.00
C LEU A 276 -48.02 -3.18 6.61
N VAL A 277 -48.03 -3.50 7.90
CA VAL A 277 -49.28 -3.72 8.62
C VAL A 277 -49.78 -2.35 9.02
N SER A 278 -50.79 -1.85 8.33
CA SER A 278 -51.53 -0.67 8.78
C SER A 278 -52.36 -1.04 10.00
N THR A 279 -51.87 -0.73 11.19
CA THR A 279 -52.75 -0.60 12.37
C THR A 279 -53.37 0.79 12.31
N PRO A 280 -54.71 0.92 12.23
CA PRO A 280 -55.34 2.23 12.27
C PRO A 280 -55.17 2.82 13.67
N ASP A 281 -54.45 3.93 13.77
CA ASP A 281 -54.52 4.81 14.93
C ASP A 281 -55.82 5.63 14.86
N ASP A 282 -56.45 5.85 16.02
CA ASP A 282 -57.76 6.53 16.20
C ASP A 282 -57.82 7.99 15.68
N ASN A 283 -56.72 8.52 15.12
CA ASN A 283 -56.60 9.90 14.62
C ASN A 283 -56.30 10.04 13.12
N GLY A 284 -56.28 8.95 12.33
CA GLY A 284 -56.28 9.03 10.86
C GLY A 284 -55.02 9.62 10.20
N ILE A 285 -53.89 9.71 10.91
CA ILE A 285 -52.58 10.00 10.33
C ILE A 285 -51.82 8.69 10.21
N SER A 286 -51.66 8.19 8.99
CA SER A 286 -50.88 6.98 8.71
C SER A 286 -49.39 7.36 8.67
N GLU A 287 -48.67 7.23 9.78
CA GLU A 287 -47.20 7.23 9.75
C GLU A 287 -46.72 5.95 9.06
N LEU A 288 -46.02 6.08 7.93
CA LEU A 288 -45.27 4.98 7.33
C LEU A 288 -44.02 4.72 8.19
N LYS A 289 -44.15 3.95 9.27
CA LYS A 289 -42.99 3.37 9.96
C LYS A 289 -42.62 2.06 9.29
N THR A 290 -41.56 2.06 8.50
CA THR A 290 -40.89 0.82 8.08
C THR A 290 -40.24 0.18 9.31
N ASP A 291 -40.86 -0.89 9.82
CA ASP A 291 -40.38 -1.67 10.97
C ASP A 291 -39.16 -2.56 10.62
N GLN A 292 -38.32 -2.12 9.67
CA GLN A 292 -37.15 -2.84 9.17
C GLN A 292 -35.87 -2.06 9.43
N PRO A 293 -35.19 -2.30 10.56
CA PRO A 293 -33.95 -1.58 10.89
C PRO A 293 -32.74 -2.01 10.04
N PHE A 294 -32.77 -3.21 9.43
CA PHE A 294 -31.62 -3.80 8.73
C PHE A 294 -31.94 -4.19 7.29
N ASN A 295 -30.95 -4.02 6.42
CA ASN A 295 -31.07 -4.27 4.97
C ASN A 295 -30.53 -5.65 4.56
N TYR A 296 -29.66 -6.27 5.36
CA TYR A 296 -28.97 -7.52 5.00
C TYR A 296 -28.95 -8.53 6.14
N HIS A 297 -28.99 -9.80 5.74
CA HIS A 297 -28.68 -10.98 6.57
C HIS A 297 -27.42 -11.65 6.03
N VAL A 298 -26.47 -11.95 6.93
CA VAL A 298 -25.21 -12.62 6.64
C VAL A 298 -25.12 -13.90 7.45
N GLU A 299 -24.89 -15.03 6.76
CA GLU A 299 -24.69 -16.33 7.38
C GLU A 299 -23.25 -16.78 7.15
N LEU A 300 -22.58 -17.18 8.23
CA LEU A 300 -21.20 -17.65 8.21
C LEU A 300 -21.15 -19.16 8.51
N ALA A 301 -20.13 -19.84 7.99
CA ALA A 301 -19.88 -21.24 8.31
C ALA A 301 -19.52 -21.39 9.80
N ASP A 302 -20.07 -22.44 10.42
CA ASP A 302 -19.84 -22.79 11.83
C ASP A 302 -20.03 -21.62 12.81
N PHE A 303 -20.97 -20.73 12.49
CA PHE A 303 -21.37 -19.60 13.31
C PHE A 303 -22.87 -19.71 13.61
N PRO A 304 -23.28 -19.62 14.90
CA PRO A 304 -24.64 -19.98 15.31
C PRO A 304 -25.70 -18.96 14.89
N ASP A 305 -25.34 -17.68 14.84
CA ASP A 305 -26.29 -16.59 14.63
C ASP A 305 -26.20 -16.01 13.22
N THR A 306 -27.34 -15.70 12.62
CA THR A 306 -27.39 -14.84 11.43
C THR A 306 -27.08 -13.41 11.85
N LEU A 307 -26.12 -12.76 11.19
CA LEU A 307 -25.79 -11.36 11.44
C LEU A 307 -26.71 -10.47 10.61
N GLU A 308 -27.18 -9.37 11.20
CA GLU A 308 -28.06 -8.39 10.55
C GLU A 308 -27.34 -7.04 10.47
N CYS A 309 -27.42 -6.36 9.32
CA CYS A 309 -26.86 -5.01 9.20
C CYS A 309 -27.61 -4.07 8.26
N SER A 310 -27.44 -2.76 8.49
CA SER A 310 -28.04 -1.70 7.68
C SER A 310 -27.16 -1.36 6.47
N LEU A 311 -25.84 -1.38 6.62
CA LEU A 311 -24.89 -1.09 5.54
C LEU A 311 -23.88 -2.24 5.37
N LEU A 312 -23.54 -2.55 4.12
CA LEU A 312 -22.41 -3.41 3.78
C LEU A 312 -21.25 -2.59 3.19
N ILE A 313 -20.02 -2.90 3.58
CA ILE A 313 -18.80 -2.42 2.92
C ILE A 313 -17.97 -3.65 2.57
N SER A 314 -17.65 -3.85 1.29
CA SER A 314 -17.01 -5.08 0.86
C SER A 314 -16.23 -4.93 -0.43
N SER A 315 -15.13 -5.67 -0.54
CA SER A 315 -14.58 -5.99 -1.86
C SER A 315 -15.58 -6.84 -2.66
N PRO A 316 -15.58 -6.78 -4.00
CA PRO A 316 -16.56 -7.52 -4.81
C PRO A 316 -16.45 -9.04 -4.65
N GLY A 317 -15.26 -9.58 -4.35
CA GLY A 317 -15.01 -11.01 -4.27
C GLY A 317 -15.84 -11.73 -3.20
N PHE A 318 -16.27 -11.03 -2.15
CA PHE A 318 -17.11 -11.57 -1.09
C PHE A 318 -18.63 -11.51 -1.38
N LEU A 319 -19.03 -10.74 -2.39
CA LEU A 319 -20.44 -10.43 -2.63
C LEU A 319 -21.07 -11.33 -3.70
N PRO A 320 -22.33 -11.76 -3.54
CA PRO A 320 -23.10 -12.35 -4.62
C PRO A 320 -23.34 -11.35 -5.78
N ASN A 321 -23.38 -11.84 -7.02
CA ASN A 321 -23.56 -11.01 -8.23
C ASN A 321 -24.76 -10.04 -8.16
N VAL A 322 -25.87 -10.46 -7.56
CA VAL A 322 -27.07 -9.63 -7.42
C VAL A 322 -26.78 -8.38 -6.57
N ILE A 323 -26.10 -8.54 -5.44
CA ILE A 323 -25.74 -7.43 -4.56
C ILE A 323 -24.66 -6.57 -5.24
N GLN A 324 -23.71 -7.19 -5.92
CA GLN A 324 -22.68 -6.46 -6.68
C GLN A 324 -23.26 -5.54 -7.78
N SER A 325 -24.36 -5.93 -8.43
CA SER A 325 -25.00 -5.11 -9.47
C SER A 325 -25.69 -3.86 -8.92
N GLU A 326 -26.10 -3.88 -7.65
CA GLU A 326 -26.82 -2.78 -7.01
C GLU A 326 -25.93 -1.93 -6.10
N ALA A 327 -24.75 -2.45 -5.74
CA ALA A 327 -23.79 -1.76 -4.88
C ALA A 327 -23.27 -0.46 -5.51
N LEU A 328 -23.04 0.55 -4.66
CA LEU A 328 -22.39 1.78 -5.05
C LEU A 328 -20.87 1.57 -5.07
N ARG A 329 -20.28 1.70 -6.25
CA ARG A 329 -18.83 1.70 -6.43
C ARG A 329 -18.28 3.10 -6.23
N ILE A 330 -17.42 3.26 -5.25
CA ILE A 330 -16.83 4.56 -4.93
C ILE A 330 -15.72 4.86 -5.96
N PRO A 331 -15.68 6.07 -6.54
CA PRO A 331 -14.70 6.41 -7.57
C PRO A 331 -13.29 6.55 -6.99
N GLN A 332 -12.30 6.15 -7.78
CA GLN A 332 -10.88 6.25 -7.44
C GLN A 332 -10.37 7.71 -7.42
N VAL A 333 -9.26 7.94 -6.73
CA VAL A 333 -8.66 9.28 -6.54
C VAL A 333 -7.79 9.70 -7.71
N ARG A 334 -6.99 8.79 -8.27
CA ARG A 334 -5.93 9.09 -9.23
C ARG A 334 -6.13 8.29 -10.53
N SER A 335 -5.86 8.89 -11.69
CA SER A 335 -5.88 8.19 -12.98
C SER A 335 -4.66 7.25 -13.06
N GLN A 336 -4.92 6.00 -13.47
CA GLN A 336 -4.00 4.88 -13.27
C GLN A 336 -2.83 4.84 -14.26
N ASP A 337 -1.79 4.13 -13.82
CA ASP A 337 -0.74 3.55 -14.66
C ASP A 337 -1.34 2.49 -15.61
N SER A 338 -0.80 2.36 -16.81
CA SER A 338 -1.31 1.43 -17.84
C SER A 338 -0.97 -0.04 -17.58
N SER A 339 -0.17 -0.29 -16.53
CA SER A 339 0.33 -1.60 -16.12
C SER A 339 -0.81 -2.57 -15.83
N LYS A 340 -0.82 -3.69 -16.55
CA LYS A 340 -1.87 -4.71 -16.44
C LYS A 340 -1.49 -5.86 -15.51
N LEU A 341 -0.21 -5.97 -15.18
CA LEU A 341 0.34 -7.08 -14.43
C LEU A 341 1.61 -6.65 -13.67
N ILE A 342 1.91 -7.29 -12.54
CA ILE A 342 3.21 -7.21 -11.86
C ILE A 342 3.76 -8.62 -11.70
N ALA A 343 5.04 -8.82 -12.05
CA ALA A 343 5.82 -9.98 -11.61
C ALA A 343 6.44 -9.69 -10.25
N ARG A 344 6.31 -10.63 -9.30
CA ARG A 344 6.88 -10.52 -7.95
C ARG A 344 7.86 -11.63 -7.62
N CYS A 345 8.91 -11.27 -6.89
CA CYS A 345 9.85 -12.18 -6.24
C CYS A 345 9.94 -11.82 -4.75
N ILE A 346 9.94 -12.84 -3.90
CA ILE A 346 10.33 -12.77 -2.50
C ILE A 346 11.52 -13.70 -2.34
N ALA A 347 12.66 -13.20 -1.89
CA ALA A 347 13.84 -14.02 -1.58
C ALA A 347 14.31 -13.79 -0.14
N ILE A 348 14.76 -14.85 0.52
CA ILE A 348 15.39 -14.80 1.83
C ILE A 348 16.88 -15.05 1.64
N ILE A 349 17.71 -14.14 2.14
CA ILE A 349 19.18 -14.25 2.11
C ILE A 349 19.74 -14.21 3.54
N ASP A 350 20.92 -14.80 3.74
CA ASP A 350 21.65 -14.84 5.01
C ASP A 350 23.04 -14.20 4.93
N THR A 351 23.34 -13.58 3.78
CA THR A 351 24.59 -12.87 3.52
C THR A 351 24.27 -11.39 3.33
N PRO A 352 24.94 -10.48 4.07
CA PRO A 352 24.69 -9.05 3.91
C PRO A 352 25.06 -8.54 2.52
N ILE A 353 24.19 -7.69 1.96
CA ILE A 353 24.44 -6.97 0.70
C ILE A 353 24.60 -5.47 0.97
N SER A 354 25.28 -4.77 0.06
CA SER A 354 25.37 -3.31 0.08
C SER A 354 24.72 -2.74 -1.16
N LEU A 355 23.77 -1.83 -0.95
CA LEU A 355 23.18 -1.02 -2.00
C LEU A 355 23.91 0.33 -2.14
N ARG A 356 24.97 0.58 -1.37
CA ARG A 356 25.75 1.84 -1.41
C ARG A 356 27.01 1.68 -2.25
N SER A 357 27.44 2.78 -2.87
CA SER A 357 28.71 2.81 -3.57
C SER A 357 29.86 2.84 -2.53
N PRO A 358 31.01 2.19 -2.77
CA PRO A 358 32.18 2.27 -1.89
C PRO A 358 32.66 3.71 -1.62
N SER A 359 32.36 4.64 -2.54
CA SER A 359 32.70 6.06 -2.46
C SER A 359 31.85 6.88 -1.49
N ASP A 360 30.76 6.31 -0.95
CA ASP A 360 29.79 7.05 -0.10
C ASP A 360 30.19 7.06 1.39
N SER A 361 31.33 6.46 1.76
CA SER A 361 31.85 6.49 3.13
C SER A 361 32.36 7.89 3.48
N ASN A 362 31.48 8.68 4.12
CA ASN A 362 31.78 10.00 4.71
C ASN A 362 32.67 9.90 5.97
N THR A 363 33.76 9.13 5.95
CA THR A 363 34.76 9.18 7.02
C THR A 363 35.82 10.21 6.66
N GLN A 364 35.86 11.31 7.43
CA GLN A 364 36.94 12.30 7.42
C GLN A 364 38.25 11.75 8.05
N ASP A 365 38.30 10.46 8.39
CA ASP A 365 39.48 9.79 8.91
C ASP A 365 40.09 8.89 7.83
N GLU A 366 41.17 9.37 7.19
CA GLU A 366 41.98 8.65 6.19
C GLU A 366 42.69 7.39 6.76
N SER A 367 42.24 6.83 7.88
CA SER A 367 42.91 5.73 8.60
C SER A 367 42.02 4.53 8.94
N GLN A 368 40.74 4.53 8.58
CA GLN A 368 39.90 3.32 8.62
C GLN A 368 39.76 2.75 7.20
N SER A 369 40.01 1.45 7.05
CA SER A 369 39.73 0.71 5.82
C SER A 369 38.32 1.02 5.32
N LEU A 370 38.18 1.19 3.99
CA LEU A 370 36.90 1.35 3.28
C LEU A 370 36.05 0.08 3.43
N GLU A 371 35.56 -0.20 4.63
CA GLU A 371 34.64 -1.31 4.88
C GLU A 371 33.27 -0.94 4.31
N VAL A 372 32.85 -1.71 3.30
CA VAL A 372 31.52 -1.60 2.71
C VAL A 372 30.51 -1.97 3.79
N GLN A 373 29.75 -0.99 4.26
CA GLN A 373 28.74 -1.26 5.29
C GLN A 373 27.53 -1.99 4.69
N PRO A 374 27.01 -3.02 5.39
CA PRO A 374 25.81 -3.70 4.94
C PRO A 374 24.62 -2.77 4.99
N THR A 375 23.74 -2.90 4.00
CA THR A 375 22.46 -2.19 3.97
C THR A 375 21.44 -3.04 4.71
N ASP A 376 20.81 -2.50 5.75
CA ASP A 376 19.76 -3.22 6.47
C ASP A 376 18.40 -2.96 5.83
N THR A 377 18.10 -1.72 5.46
CA THR A 377 16.94 -1.38 4.65
C THR A 377 17.30 -0.49 3.48
N GLY A 378 16.79 -0.81 2.30
CA GLY A 378 17.11 0.02 1.14
C GLY A 378 16.29 -0.32 -0.08
N ILE A 379 16.30 0.62 -1.02
CA ILE A 379 15.58 0.50 -2.28
C ILE A 379 16.61 0.53 -3.41
N LEU A 380 16.55 -0.45 -4.30
CA LEU A 380 17.32 -0.45 -5.55
C LEU A 380 16.35 -0.40 -6.73
N VAL A 381 16.51 0.62 -7.58
CA VAL A 381 15.70 0.78 -8.78
C VAL A 381 16.51 0.41 -10.02
N PHE A 382 15.89 -0.36 -10.91
CA PHE A 382 16.39 -0.66 -12.25
C PHE A 382 15.56 0.13 -13.27
N PRO A 383 16.06 1.25 -13.78
CA PRO A 383 15.41 1.97 -14.87
C PRO A 383 15.17 1.07 -16.09
N PRO A 384 14.19 1.38 -16.96
CA PRO A 384 14.02 0.67 -18.22
C PRO A 384 15.32 0.67 -19.02
N SER A 385 15.68 -0.48 -19.61
CA SER A 385 16.91 -0.67 -20.39
C SER A 385 18.22 -0.47 -19.60
N SER A 386 18.19 -0.51 -18.26
CA SER A 386 19.40 -0.40 -17.43
C SER A 386 20.24 -1.67 -17.37
N MET A 387 19.72 -2.82 -17.82
CA MET A 387 20.44 -4.09 -17.78
C MET A 387 20.09 -5.00 -18.95
N GLN A 388 21.02 -5.87 -19.34
CA GLN A 388 20.79 -6.90 -20.34
C GLN A 388 19.81 -7.96 -19.81
N GLY A 389 18.81 -8.32 -20.62
CA GLY A 389 17.76 -9.26 -20.20
C GLY A 389 16.71 -8.65 -19.25
N GLY A 390 16.85 -7.38 -18.90
CA GLY A 390 15.82 -6.62 -18.17
C GLY A 390 14.74 -6.05 -19.08
N SER A 391 13.78 -5.38 -18.46
CA SER A 391 12.66 -4.70 -19.12
C SER A 391 13.15 -3.46 -19.83
N THR A 392 12.65 -3.23 -21.04
CA THR A 392 12.94 -2.04 -21.84
C THR A 392 11.88 -0.95 -21.69
N THR A 393 10.74 -1.28 -21.07
CA THR A 393 9.55 -0.42 -20.99
C THR A 393 9.24 0.04 -19.58
N HIS A 394 9.45 -0.82 -18.59
CA HIS A 394 9.10 -0.58 -17.20
C HIS A 394 10.32 -0.69 -16.28
N SER A 395 10.31 0.05 -15.19
CA SER A 395 11.32 -0.02 -14.14
C SER A 395 11.03 -1.20 -13.20
N ALA A 396 12.07 -1.92 -12.78
CA ALA A 396 11.95 -2.87 -11.67
C ALA A 396 12.38 -2.19 -10.37
N THR A 397 11.70 -2.52 -9.28
CA THR A 397 12.04 -2.02 -7.94
C THR A 397 12.37 -3.18 -7.03
N VAL A 398 13.46 -3.04 -6.28
CA VAL A 398 13.87 -3.96 -5.23
C VAL A 398 13.75 -3.26 -3.88
N LEU A 399 13.08 -3.88 -2.94
CA LEU A 399 13.06 -3.48 -1.53
C LEU A 399 13.80 -4.52 -0.69
N LEU A 400 14.90 -4.10 -0.07
CA LEU A 400 15.67 -4.88 0.89
C LEU A 400 15.19 -4.56 2.31
N VAL A 401 14.92 -5.60 3.09
CA VAL A 401 14.46 -5.48 4.48
C VAL A 401 15.19 -6.47 5.38
N GLY A 402 16.03 -5.96 6.26
CA GLY A 402 16.89 -6.72 7.16
C GLY A 402 16.34 -6.83 8.59
N GLU A 403 17.23 -7.21 9.51
CA GLU A 403 16.86 -7.53 10.89
C GLU A 403 16.28 -6.34 11.63
N GLY A 404 16.74 -5.13 11.32
CA GLY A 404 16.30 -3.95 12.04
C GLY A 404 14.89 -3.49 11.64
N SER A 405 14.25 -4.08 10.62
CA SER A 405 12.81 -3.90 10.41
C SER A 405 11.96 -4.84 11.27
N MET A 406 12.61 -5.72 12.04
CA MET A 406 11.96 -6.80 12.80
C MET A 406 11.16 -7.78 11.91
N SER A 407 11.36 -7.76 10.58
CA SER A 407 10.69 -8.67 9.65
C SER A 407 11.46 -9.97 9.43
N THR A 408 12.70 -10.04 9.89
CA THR A 408 13.59 -11.21 9.74
C THR A 408 14.37 -11.44 11.04
N PRO A 409 14.86 -12.67 11.25
CA PRO A 409 15.78 -12.93 12.34
C PRO A 409 17.16 -12.35 12.06
N LYS A 410 17.97 -12.26 13.11
CA LYS A 410 19.33 -11.72 13.06
C LYS A 410 20.16 -12.33 11.92
N GLY A 411 20.85 -11.48 11.16
CA GLY A 411 21.73 -11.86 10.06
C GLY A 411 21.03 -12.33 8.79
N LYS A 412 19.70 -12.17 8.69
CA LYS A 412 18.93 -12.50 7.48
C LYS A 412 18.18 -11.29 6.96
N SER A 413 17.90 -11.29 5.68
CA SER A 413 17.16 -10.21 5.02
C SER A 413 16.17 -10.78 4.00
N LEU A 414 15.08 -10.05 3.82
CA LEU A 414 14.09 -10.24 2.77
C LEU A 414 14.42 -9.31 1.60
N VAL A 415 14.35 -9.86 0.39
CA VAL A 415 14.47 -9.14 -0.87
C VAL A 415 13.14 -9.26 -1.59
N TYR A 416 12.48 -8.14 -1.81
CA TYR A 416 11.28 -8.06 -2.63
C TYR A 416 11.62 -7.46 -3.98
N ILE A 417 11.26 -8.11 -5.07
CA ILE A 417 11.39 -7.54 -6.42
C ILE A 417 9.99 -7.41 -7.02
N GLY A 418 9.68 -6.23 -7.54
CA GLY A 418 8.47 -5.97 -8.32
C GLY A 418 8.82 -5.43 -9.69
N LEU A 419 8.26 -6.01 -10.74
CA LEU A 419 8.36 -5.50 -12.10
C LEU A 419 6.95 -5.38 -12.71
N PRO A 420 6.46 -4.14 -12.93
CA PRO A 420 5.28 -3.93 -13.74
C PRO A 420 5.49 -4.39 -15.19
N LEU A 421 4.44 -4.94 -15.78
CA LEU A 421 4.43 -5.50 -17.13
C LEU A 421 3.23 -4.94 -17.91
N GLY A 422 3.50 -4.53 -19.15
CA GLY A 422 2.44 -4.05 -20.07
C GLY A 422 1.55 -5.17 -20.61
N GLU A 423 2.11 -6.38 -20.72
CA GLU A 423 1.43 -7.58 -21.23
C GLU A 423 1.91 -8.81 -20.44
N GLU A 424 1.09 -9.85 -20.44
CA GLU A 424 1.43 -11.10 -19.75
C GLU A 424 2.51 -11.87 -20.54
N PRO A 425 3.64 -12.24 -19.91
CA PRO A 425 4.71 -12.96 -20.57
C PRO A 425 4.37 -14.46 -20.69
N GLU A 426 4.88 -15.10 -21.74
CA GLU A 426 4.77 -16.55 -21.91
C GLU A 426 5.56 -17.31 -20.84
N THR A 427 6.69 -16.74 -20.40
CA THR A 427 7.61 -17.32 -19.42
C THR A 427 7.07 -17.25 -17.99
N SER A 428 7.70 -18.00 -17.08
CA SER A 428 7.32 -17.98 -15.66
C SER A 428 7.72 -16.65 -14.99
N PRO A 429 7.10 -16.26 -13.87
CA PRO A 429 7.51 -15.06 -13.12
C PRO A 429 8.96 -15.17 -12.63
N GLU A 430 9.43 -16.39 -12.34
CA GLU A 430 10.82 -16.67 -11.97
C GLU A 430 11.79 -16.32 -13.12
N ASP A 431 11.50 -16.76 -14.35
CA ASP A 431 12.35 -16.46 -15.51
C ASP A 431 12.40 -14.96 -15.82
N VAL A 432 11.27 -14.26 -15.64
CA VAL A 432 11.16 -12.80 -15.87
C VAL A 432 12.02 -12.03 -14.87
N LEU A 433 12.05 -12.47 -13.61
CA LEU A 433 12.72 -11.76 -12.52
C LEU A 433 14.15 -12.22 -12.26
N LYS A 434 14.53 -13.37 -12.81
CA LYS A 434 15.86 -13.96 -12.64
C LYS A 434 17.02 -12.98 -12.91
N PRO A 435 17.02 -12.17 -13.98
CA PRO A 435 18.12 -11.24 -14.22
C PRO A 435 18.31 -10.24 -13.06
N TYR A 436 17.21 -9.71 -12.52
CA TYR A 436 17.25 -8.75 -11.42
C TYR A 436 17.70 -9.41 -10.12
N LEU A 437 17.17 -10.60 -9.81
CA LEU A 437 17.57 -11.35 -8.63
C LEU A 437 19.06 -11.72 -8.68
N ASP A 438 19.56 -12.19 -9.82
CA ASP A 438 20.97 -12.54 -10.00
C ASP A 438 21.90 -11.33 -9.75
N VAL A 439 21.50 -10.13 -10.19
CA VAL A 439 22.22 -8.88 -9.86
C VAL A 439 22.21 -8.62 -8.36
N VAL A 440 21.05 -8.65 -7.71
CA VAL A 440 20.95 -8.39 -6.25
C VAL A 440 21.81 -9.37 -5.45
N LEU A 441 21.78 -10.66 -5.81
CA LEU A 441 22.58 -11.70 -5.17
C LEU A 441 24.10 -11.54 -5.39
N SER A 442 24.52 -10.77 -6.41
CA SER A 442 25.94 -10.45 -6.64
C SER A 442 26.45 -9.27 -5.79
N LEU A 443 25.56 -8.51 -5.13
CA LEU A 443 25.91 -7.33 -4.32
C LEU A 443 26.40 -7.68 -2.91
N SER A 444 26.94 -8.89 -2.72
CA SER A 444 27.51 -9.36 -1.45
C SER A 444 28.59 -8.40 -0.96
N VAL A 445 28.52 -8.05 0.32
CA VAL A 445 29.59 -7.28 1.00
C VAL A 445 30.88 -8.13 1.09
N ASN A 446 30.73 -9.46 1.16
CA ASN A 446 31.86 -10.37 1.18
C ASN A 446 32.33 -10.67 -0.24
N SER A 447 33.47 -10.10 -0.64
CA SER A 447 34.10 -10.31 -1.95
C SER A 447 34.49 -11.77 -2.23
N SER A 448 34.57 -12.62 -1.20
CA SER A 448 34.79 -14.07 -1.35
C SER A 448 33.53 -14.82 -1.80
N ILE A 449 32.36 -14.18 -1.70
CA ILE A 449 31.06 -14.72 -2.11
C ILE A 449 30.61 -13.93 -3.34
N PRO A 450 30.93 -14.38 -4.56
CA PRO A 450 30.61 -13.65 -5.78
C PRO A 450 29.11 -13.65 -6.11
N SER A 451 28.36 -14.61 -5.58
CA SER A 451 26.91 -14.71 -5.73
C SER A 451 26.33 -15.46 -4.53
N ILE A 452 25.36 -14.83 -3.88
CA ILE A 452 24.64 -15.38 -2.74
C ILE A 452 23.66 -16.44 -3.23
N GLN A 453 23.58 -17.57 -2.52
CA GLN A 453 22.50 -18.54 -2.72
C GLN A 453 21.35 -18.20 -1.78
N PRO A 454 20.14 -17.89 -2.28
CA PRO A 454 19.01 -17.59 -1.42
C PRO A 454 18.59 -18.83 -0.64
N LEU A 455 18.23 -18.64 0.64
CA LEU A 455 17.67 -19.68 1.50
C LEU A 455 16.27 -20.11 1.06
N PHE A 456 15.51 -19.18 0.49
CA PHE A 456 14.17 -19.40 -0.01
C PHE A 456 13.85 -18.37 -1.09
N THR A 457 13.11 -18.78 -2.11
CA THR A 457 12.49 -17.91 -3.10
C THR A 457 11.03 -18.27 -3.31
N ALA A 458 10.21 -17.26 -3.59
CA ALA A 458 8.86 -17.38 -4.10
C ALA A 458 8.66 -16.39 -5.25
N HIS A 459 7.98 -16.80 -6.31
CA HIS A 459 7.67 -15.99 -7.49
C HIS A 459 6.21 -16.13 -7.84
N TYR A 460 5.57 -15.06 -8.30
CA TYR A 460 4.18 -15.11 -8.73
C TYR A 460 3.84 -13.90 -9.60
N PHE A 461 2.77 -14.01 -10.38
CA PHE A 461 2.16 -12.87 -11.03
C PHE A 461 1.01 -12.33 -10.18
N GLU A 462 0.85 -11.02 -10.22
CA GLU A 462 -0.28 -10.31 -9.65
C GLU A 462 -0.95 -9.50 -10.75
N LYS A 463 -2.27 -9.62 -10.89
CA LYS A 463 -3.09 -8.80 -11.78
C LYS A 463 -3.95 -7.84 -10.93
N PRO A 464 -4.40 -6.70 -11.47
CA PRO A 464 -5.33 -5.87 -10.75
C PRO A 464 -6.61 -6.66 -10.47
N PRO A 465 -7.32 -6.38 -9.37
CA PRO A 465 -8.52 -7.12 -9.07
C PRO A 465 -9.53 -7.02 -10.23
N SER A 466 -10.14 -8.14 -10.60
CA SER A 466 -11.04 -8.23 -11.76
C SER A 466 -12.40 -7.65 -11.41
N PHE A 467 -12.86 -6.66 -12.19
CA PHE A 467 -14.16 -6.02 -11.97
C PHE A 467 -15.08 -6.18 -13.16
N LEU A 468 -16.36 -6.43 -12.89
CA LEU A 468 -17.42 -6.12 -13.85
C LEU A 468 -17.42 -4.61 -14.09
N SER A 469 -17.40 -4.21 -15.37
CA SER A 469 -17.44 -2.81 -15.79
C SER A 469 -18.55 -2.03 -15.08
N PRO A 470 -18.35 -0.74 -14.77
CA PRO A 470 -19.34 0.06 -14.08
C PRO A 470 -20.55 0.27 -14.99
N GLU A 471 -21.57 -0.57 -14.86
CA GLU A 471 -22.92 -0.10 -15.14
C GLU A 471 -23.24 0.93 -14.06
N ARG A 472 -23.56 2.16 -14.49
CA ARG A 472 -23.85 3.28 -13.60
C ARG A 472 -25.11 2.99 -12.79
N SER A 473 -25.00 2.31 -11.65
CA SER A 473 -26.05 2.31 -10.64
C SER A 473 -25.97 3.65 -9.91
N SER A 474 -26.65 4.66 -10.46
CA SER A 474 -26.81 6.00 -9.88
C SER A 474 -27.82 6.05 -8.71
N SER A 475 -27.99 4.92 -8.00
CA SER A 475 -28.92 4.85 -6.88
C SER A 475 -28.31 5.57 -5.69
N SER A 476 -28.87 6.73 -5.33
CA SER A 476 -28.60 7.45 -4.07
C SER A 476 -29.05 6.68 -2.82
N GLN A 477 -29.58 5.46 -2.97
CA GLN A 477 -30.08 4.60 -1.90
C GLN A 477 -29.32 3.27 -1.81
N ALA A 478 -28.14 3.15 -2.43
CA ALA A 478 -27.36 1.92 -2.35
C ALA A 478 -26.92 1.63 -0.90
N THR A 479 -27.32 0.46 -0.39
CA THR A 479 -27.05 0.02 0.99
C THR A 479 -25.83 -0.90 1.09
N CYS A 480 -25.11 -1.07 -0.03
CA CYS A 480 -23.83 -1.77 -0.11
C CYS A 480 -22.81 -0.87 -0.84
N LEU A 481 -21.66 -0.65 -0.21
CA LEU A 481 -20.55 0.13 -0.74
C LEU A 481 -19.41 -0.79 -1.14
N ILE A 482 -18.87 -0.55 -2.34
CA ILE A 482 -17.64 -1.18 -2.81
C ILE A 482 -16.56 -0.09 -2.78
N PRO A 483 -15.55 -0.20 -1.89
CA PRO A 483 -14.43 0.73 -1.87
C PRO A 483 -13.72 0.78 -3.23
N PRO A 484 -13.08 1.91 -3.57
CA PRO A 484 -12.34 1.99 -4.81
C PRO A 484 -11.19 0.97 -4.79
N PRO A 485 -10.96 0.24 -5.89
CA PRO A 485 -10.00 -0.84 -5.85
C PRO A 485 -8.57 -0.30 -5.81
N LEU A 486 -7.73 -0.97 -5.03
CA LEU A 486 -6.30 -0.72 -4.99
C LEU A 486 -5.66 -1.31 -6.24
N GLN A 487 -5.25 -0.41 -7.12
CA GLN A 487 -4.53 -0.73 -8.34
C GLN A 487 -3.03 -0.67 -8.05
N PHE A 488 -2.24 -1.01 -9.06
CA PHE A 488 -0.80 -0.83 -8.96
C PHE A 488 -0.46 0.65 -8.75
N ALA A 489 0.36 0.89 -7.75
CA ALA A 489 0.90 2.19 -7.41
C ALA A 489 2.42 2.04 -7.19
N PRO A 490 3.18 3.11 -7.38
CA PRO A 490 4.59 3.15 -6.97
C PRO A 490 4.78 2.70 -5.52
N LEU A 491 5.92 2.09 -5.22
CA LEU A 491 6.25 1.51 -3.90
C LEU A 491 5.90 2.43 -2.71
N PRO A 492 6.11 3.76 -2.77
CA PRO A 492 5.76 4.66 -1.66
C PRO A 492 4.30 5.15 -1.66
N ASP A 493 3.61 5.10 -2.79
CA ASP A 493 2.28 5.72 -2.95
C ASP A 493 1.13 4.83 -2.47
N PHE A 494 1.33 3.51 -2.48
CA PHE A 494 0.26 2.54 -2.28
C PHE A 494 -0.55 2.77 -1.00
N ALA A 495 0.14 3.03 0.11
CA ALA A 495 -0.47 3.16 1.42
C ALA A 495 -1.28 4.47 1.57
N ASP A 496 -0.80 5.55 0.96
CA ASP A 496 -1.51 6.83 0.94
C ASP A 496 -2.76 6.75 0.06
N VAL A 497 -2.68 6.08 -1.09
CA VAL A 497 -3.85 5.83 -1.96
C VAL A 497 -4.91 5.01 -1.23
N ALA A 498 -4.50 3.98 -0.47
CA ALA A 498 -5.42 3.20 0.36
C ALA A 498 -6.10 4.04 1.43
N THR A 499 -5.36 4.96 2.05
CA THR A 499 -5.91 5.86 3.06
C THR A 499 -6.93 6.84 2.45
N GLU A 500 -6.62 7.43 1.28
CA GLU A 500 -7.55 8.30 0.54
C GLU A 500 -8.83 7.54 0.11
N HIS A 501 -8.69 6.27 -0.28
CA HIS A 501 -9.83 5.39 -0.60
C HIS A 501 -10.69 5.11 0.65
N ALA A 502 -10.07 4.88 1.80
CA ALA A 502 -10.77 4.66 3.05
C ALA A 502 -11.53 5.91 3.51
N GLU A 503 -10.92 7.10 3.42
CA GLU A 503 -11.56 8.39 3.72
C GLU A 503 -12.83 8.62 2.91
N ARG A 504 -12.78 8.35 1.60
CA ARG A 504 -13.94 8.45 0.71
C ARG A 504 -15.02 7.42 1.04
N THR A 505 -14.61 6.20 1.38
CA THR A 505 -15.52 5.12 1.77
C THR A 505 -16.25 5.46 3.05
N TYR A 506 -15.53 5.95 4.05
CA TYR A 506 -16.11 6.48 5.28
C TYR A 506 -17.08 7.62 5.00
N GLY A 507 -16.69 8.62 4.19
CA GLY A 507 -17.55 9.77 3.90
C GLY A 507 -18.89 9.35 3.30
N LYS A 508 -18.87 8.38 2.38
CA LYS A 508 -20.10 7.80 1.79
C LYS A 508 -20.90 6.95 2.77
N ALA A 509 -20.24 6.19 3.63
CA ALA A 509 -20.91 5.41 4.67
C ALA A 509 -21.62 6.31 5.68
N VAL A 510 -20.97 7.39 6.15
CA VAL A 510 -21.55 8.34 7.10
C VAL A 510 -22.70 9.13 6.47
N GLU A 511 -22.58 9.54 5.21
CA GLU A 511 -23.69 10.17 4.47
C GLU A 511 -24.96 9.29 4.51
N TYR A 512 -24.81 7.98 4.27
CA TYR A 512 -25.91 7.03 4.33
C TYR A 512 -26.45 6.83 5.76
N LEU A 513 -25.56 6.57 6.72
CA LEU A 513 -25.96 6.26 8.10
C LEU A 513 -26.62 7.47 8.81
N ARG A 514 -26.23 8.70 8.47
CA ARG A 514 -26.91 9.91 8.96
C ARG A 514 -28.34 10.00 8.46
N ILE A 515 -28.60 9.70 7.18
CA ILE A 515 -29.96 9.69 6.63
C ILE A 515 -30.85 8.75 7.44
N ILE A 516 -30.35 7.57 7.83
CA ILE A 516 -31.10 6.63 8.68
C ILE A 516 -31.33 7.22 10.08
N ARG A 517 -30.30 7.70 10.76
CA ARG A 517 -30.43 8.25 12.12
C ARG A 517 -31.33 9.49 12.20
N THR A 518 -31.29 10.36 11.19
CA THR A 518 -32.20 11.53 11.10
C THR A 518 -33.66 11.09 10.90
N LEU A 519 -33.91 10.01 10.15
CA LEU A 519 -35.25 9.41 10.05
C LEU A 519 -35.71 8.80 11.40
N GLU A 520 -34.77 8.42 12.27
CA GLU A 520 -35.03 7.89 13.62
C GLU A 520 -35.15 8.98 14.70
N GLY A 521 -34.84 10.25 14.37
CA GLY A 521 -35.06 11.42 15.23
C GLY A 521 -33.83 11.96 15.98
N ASP A 522 -32.61 11.55 15.61
CA ASP A 522 -31.36 12.02 16.23
C ASP A 522 -30.90 13.39 15.68
N GLU A 523 -30.26 14.21 16.53
CA GLU A 523 -29.71 15.54 16.16
C GLU A 523 -28.44 15.44 15.27
N GLU A 524 -28.27 16.41 14.36
CA GLU A 524 -27.13 16.48 13.43
C GLU A 524 -25.84 16.96 14.12
N GLU A 525 -24.89 16.05 14.38
CA GLU A 525 -23.50 16.42 14.69
C GLU A 525 -22.55 16.11 13.52
N GLU A 526 -21.67 17.06 13.20
CA GLU A 526 -20.63 16.90 12.18
C GLU A 526 -19.49 16.01 12.72
N VAL A 527 -19.57 14.72 12.42
CA VAL A 527 -18.53 13.74 12.76
C VAL A 527 -17.33 13.86 11.82
N ALA A 528 -16.21 14.35 12.32
CA ALA A 528 -14.91 14.35 11.62
C ALA A 528 -14.45 12.91 11.28
N PHE A 529 -13.55 12.76 10.29
CA PHE A 529 -13.00 11.45 9.92
C PHE A 529 -12.28 10.76 11.10
N TRP A 530 -11.53 11.53 11.88
CA TRP A 530 -10.99 11.10 13.17
C TRP A 530 -11.51 12.03 14.27
N PRO A 531 -12.20 11.52 15.29
CA PRO A 531 -12.48 12.34 16.47
C PRO A 531 -11.16 12.69 17.19
N PRO A 532 -11.11 13.82 17.93
CA PRO A 532 -9.95 14.18 18.73
C PRO A 532 -9.54 13.02 19.66
N LEU A 533 -8.24 12.78 19.79
CA LEU A 533 -7.75 11.79 20.73
C LEU A 533 -8.08 12.23 22.17
N PRO A 534 -8.45 11.30 23.06
CA PRO A 534 -8.57 11.62 24.48
C PRO A 534 -7.23 12.15 24.98
N ILE A 535 -7.25 13.29 25.67
CA ILE A 535 -6.07 13.83 26.34
C ILE A 535 -5.70 12.85 27.46
N ASP A 536 -4.51 12.25 27.40
CA ASP A 536 -3.99 11.48 28.52
C ASP A 536 -3.60 12.48 29.61
N PRO A 537 -4.19 12.44 30.82
CA PRO A 537 -3.83 13.35 31.89
C PRO A 537 -2.38 13.18 32.38
N ASN A 538 -1.65 12.16 31.90
CA ASN A 538 -0.23 11.95 32.17
C ASN A 538 0.70 12.32 31.00
N ASP A 539 0.17 12.61 29.81
CA ASP A 539 0.93 13.26 28.74
C ASP A 539 0.93 14.75 29.06
N GLU A 540 1.79 15.19 29.99
CA GLU A 540 2.14 16.60 30.09
C GLU A 540 2.72 17.02 28.73
N ASP A 541 2.15 18.08 28.14
CA ASP A 541 2.53 18.63 26.84
C ASP A 541 4.06 18.70 26.67
N ASP A 542 4.65 17.72 25.99
CA ASP A 542 5.99 17.84 25.43
C ASP A 542 5.86 18.74 24.18
N GLU A 543 5.71 20.05 24.43
CA GLU A 543 6.03 21.11 23.48
C GLU A 543 7.52 20.99 23.11
N TRP A 544 7.82 20.34 21.99
CA TRP A 544 9.14 20.41 21.34
C TRP A 544 9.02 20.64 19.83
#